data_AF-A0A7C1EIV6-F1
#
_entry.id   AF-A0A7C1EIV6-F1
#
_cell.length_a   1.000
_cell.length_b   1.000
_cell.length_c   1.000
_cell.angle_alpha   90.00
_cell.angle_beta   90.00
_cell.angle_gamma   90.00
#
_symmetry.space_group_name_H-M   'P 1'
#
loop_
_entity.id
_entity.type
_entity.pdbx_description
1 polymer ?
#
loop_
_entity_poly.entity_id
_entity_poly.type
_entity_poly.pdbx_seq_one_letter_code
_entity_poly.pdbx_strand_id
1 'polypeptide(L)'
;MRKTMKIGCLIVSVLGLFILLDPGGLIGAQEQVLPRPGLNVQITNVAIPENRRPEVTFRITDERGTPLDRQGVLTEGVVTLRFIIARINPGDRQYTAYTVRRQTGAVLGTVEQASADTGGTFTDVGPGEYVYRFGTALPENYDRTVTHTVGVYADRNLTHVDGNDYVAAATFDFVPDGRAVTVVRDVVMDESCNRCHGQLTAHGVRRSVAVCVLCHTPQTPDPDTGNTTDFNVMIHKIHRGADLPSVQAGTPYQIIGFRQSVNDYSTVRLPQDIRHCATCHTGSQGTTYLTRLSRAACGSCHDNVNFATGENHLGIRQADDNNCQICHQPTSDTEFDISVAGSHVIPTQSRQLPGVNYQIVRVENTNPGQNLSVIFNVKDDAGNVIQPNQMSTLAAVFGGPTTD
;
A
#
# COMPACT_ATOMS: atom_id res chain seq x y z
N MET A 1 -12.73 -7.44 80.58
CA MET A 1 -12.95 -8.87 80.92
C MET A 1 -13.50 -9.59 79.71
N ARG A 2 -13.08 -10.84 79.52
CA ARG A 2 -13.30 -11.78 78.39
C ARG A 2 -12.28 -11.69 77.24
N LYS A 3 -11.74 -12.89 76.97
CA LYS A 3 -10.61 -13.33 76.14
C LYS A 3 -11.17 -14.12 74.93
N THR A 4 -10.29 -14.33 73.93
CA THR A 4 -10.19 -15.47 72.98
C THR A 4 -11.29 -15.62 71.91
N MET A 5 -11.08 -16.08 70.66
CA MET A 5 -10.00 -16.91 70.06
C MET A 5 -9.96 -16.76 68.51
N LYS A 6 -8.82 -17.15 67.91
CA LYS A 6 -8.49 -17.16 66.46
C LYS A 6 -9.16 -18.28 65.66
N ILE A 7 -9.36 -18.08 64.35
CA ILE A 7 -9.24 -19.13 63.31
C ILE A 7 -8.43 -18.54 62.15
N GLY A 8 -7.31 -19.18 61.81
CA GLY A 8 -6.52 -18.89 60.62
C GLY A 8 -6.74 -19.98 59.57
N CYS A 9 -6.67 -19.61 58.30
CA CYS A 9 -6.57 -20.54 57.18
C CYS A 9 -5.25 -20.24 56.46
N LEU A 10 -4.32 -21.18 56.51
CA LEU A 10 -3.00 -21.12 55.88
C LEU A 10 -3.07 -21.92 54.58
N ILE A 11 -2.82 -21.26 53.45
CA ILE A 11 -2.63 -21.86 52.13
C ILE A 11 -1.22 -22.45 52.09
N VAL A 12 -1.09 -23.74 51.78
CA VAL A 12 0.18 -24.38 51.44
C VAL A 12 0.04 -24.96 50.03
N SER A 13 0.70 -24.32 49.07
CA SER A 13 0.90 -24.83 47.72
C SER A 13 1.90 -25.98 47.74
N VAL A 14 1.54 -27.12 47.17
CA VAL A 14 2.47 -28.21 46.87
C VAL A 14 2.81 -28.17 45.38
N LEU A 15 4.07 -27.82 45.10
CA LEU A 15 4.71 -27.89 43.80
C LEU A 15 5.05 -29.37 43.52
N GLY A 16 4.36 -30.00 42.58
CA GLY A 16 4.66 -31.35 42.12
C GLY A 16 5.57 -31.33 40.90
N LEU A 17 6.87 -31.49 41.13
CA LEU A 17 7.89 -31.76 40.11
C LEU A 17 7.89 -33.26 39.81
N PHE A 18 7.40 -33.68 38.65
CA PHE A 18 7.60 -35.04 38.14
C PHE A 18 8.69 -35.02 37.07
N ILE A 19 9.89 -35.43 37.48
CA ILE A 19 10.97 -35.86 36.58
C ILE A 19 10.78 -37.36 36.39
N LEU A 20 10.37 -37.78 35.19
CA LEU A 20 10.53 -39.16 34.74
C LEU A 20 11.74 -39.19 33.80
N LEU A 21 12.83 -39.75 34.32
CA LEU A 21 13.95 -40.25 33.54
C LEU A 21 13.53 -41.59 32.95
N ASP A 22 13.55 -41.73 31.62
CA ASP A 22 13.47 -43.03 30.96
C ASP A 22 14.66 -43.19 29.99
N PRO A 23 15.60 -44.11 30.24
CA PRO A 23 16.76 -44.31 29.40
C PRO A 23 16.44 -45.33 28.29
N GLY A 24 16.19 -44.82 27.08
CA GLY A 24 16.44 -45.54 25.84
C GLY A 24 15.25 -46.26 25.20
N GLY A 25 14.94 -45.86 23.96
CA GLY A 25 14.50 -46.79 22.92
C GLY A 25 13.09 -46.59 22.34
N LEU A 26 13.07 -45.99 21.14
CA LEU A 26 12.16 -46.24 20.02
C LEU A 26 10.77 -45.57 19.99
N ILE A 27 10.66 -44.60 19.07
CA ILE A 27 9.54 -44.31 18.15
C ILE A 27 8.21 -43.99 18.87
N GLY A 28 7.87 -42.72 19.10
CA GLY A 28 7.65 -41.74 18.03
C GLY A 28 6.27 -41.93 17.40
N ALA A 29 5.21 -41.79 18.22
CA ALA A 29 3.83 -41.82 17.76
C ALA A 29 3.07 -40.59 18.28
N GLN A 30 2.69 -39.75 17.34
CA GLN A 30 1.58 -38.79 17.42
C GLN A 30 1.73 -37.59 18.35
N GLU A 31 2.75 -36.78 18.12
CA GLU A 31 2.39 -35.37 17.93
C GLU A 31 1.67 -35.33 16.57
N GLN A 32 0.35 -35.20 16.58
CA GLN A 32 -0.35 -34.75 15.37
C GLN A 32 0.40 -33.49 14.95
N VAL A 33 1.10 -33.54 13.81
CA VAL A 33 1.76 -32.36 13.23
C VAL A 33 0.64 -31.36 13.03
N LEU A 34 0.50 -30.45 14.01
CA LEU A 34 -0.47 -29.39 13.92
C LEU A 34 -0.15 -28.67 12.60
N PRO A 35 -1.15 -28.39 11.75
CA PRO A 35 -0.91 -27.59 10.57
C PRO A 35 -0.15 -26.34 11.02
N ARG A 36 0.93 -26.02 10.30
CA ARG A 36 1.80 -24.88 10.58
C ARG A 36 1.43 -23.77 9.60
N PRO A 37 0.31 -23.06 9.81
CA PRO A 37 -0.17 -22.02 8.89
C PRO A 37 0.77 -20.81 8.88
N GLY A 38 0.65 -20.02 7.83
CA GLY A 38 1.36 -18.75 7.74
C GLY A 38 2.68 -18.83 6.97
N LEU A 39 3.12 -17.64 6.59
CA LEU A 39 4.42 -17.38 6.01
C LEU A 39 4.85 -16.00 6.47
N ASN A 40 6.03 -15.91 7.04
CA ASN A 40 6.73 -14.68 7.34
C ASN A 40 8.10 -14.75 6.65
N VAL A 41 8.55 -13.63 6.09
CA VAL A 41 9.89 -13.50 5.51
C VAL A 41 10.56 -12.27 6.10
N GLN A 42 11.82 -12.39 6.48
CA GLN A 42 12.65 -11.28 6.94
C GLN A 42 14.00 -11.33 6.24
N ILE A 43 14.42 -10.22 5.63
CA ILE A 43 15.79 -10.06 5.15
C ILE A 43 16.64 -9.57 6.32
N THR A 44 17.74 -10.25 6.63
CA THR A 44 18.62 -9.94 7.76
C THR A 44 19.91 -9.27 7.33
N ASN A 45 20.38 -9.55 6.11
CA ASN A 45 21.58 -8.93 5.55
C ASN A 45 21.57 -8.97 4.02
N VAL A 46 22.26 -8.00 3.41
CA VAL A 46 22.57 -8.00 1.98
C VAL A 46 24.04 -7.65 1.79
N ALA A 47 24.76 -8.48 1.05
CA ALA A 47 26.14 -8.24 0.64
C ALA A 47 26.25 -8.19 -0.89
N ILE A 48 27.18 -7.39 -1.42
CA ILE A 48 27.52 -7.37 -2.85
C ILE A 48 28.99 -7.79 -2.98
N PRO A 49 29.28 -9.06 -3.28
CA PRO A 49 30.65 -9.56 -3.46
C PRO A 49 31.30 -9.05 -4.76
N GLU A 50 32.58 -9.34 -4.97
CA GLU A 50 33.37 -8.86 -6.13
C GLU A 50 32.76 -9.27 -7.49
N ASN A 51 32.08 -10.42 -7.55
CA ASN A 51 31.38 -10.87 -8.75
C ASN A 51 30.09 -10.08 -9.06
N ARG A 52 29.77 -9.05 -8.24
CA ARG A 52 28.64 -8.14 -8.34
C ARG A 52 27.26 -8.79 -8.30
N ARG A 53 27.15 -10.05 -7.88
CA ARG A 53 25.86 -10.73 -7.71
C ARG A 53 25.43 -10.63 -6.26
N PRO A 54 24.41 -9.82 -5.92
CA PRO A 54 23.98 -9.64 -4.54
C PRO A 54 23.68 -10.98 -3.86
N GLU A 55 24.04 -11.08 -2.58
CA GLU A 55 23.75 -12.19 -1.70
C GLU A 55 22.86 -11.68 -0.56
N VAL A 56 21.68 -12.28 -0.44
CA VAL A 56 20.65 -11.89 0.53
C VAL A 56 20.52 -12.97 1.56
N THR A 57 20.87 -12.67 2.81
CA THR A 57 20.57 -13.54 3.95
C THR A 57 19.16 -13.22 4.43
N PHE A 58 18.33 -14.24 4.56
CA PHE A 58 16.94 -14.08 4.98
C PHE A 58 16.46 -15.28 5.81
N ARG A 59 15.40 -15.05 6.57
CA ARG A 59 14.71 -16.05 7.38
C ARG A 59 13.27 -16.21 6.93
N ILE A 60 12.77 -17.44 6.93
CA ILE A 60 11.35 -17.77 6.73
C ILE A 60 10.79 -18.54 7.93
N THR A 61 9.60 -18.15 8.36
CA THR A 61 8.90 -18.79 9.48
C THR A 61 7.41 -18.90 9.22
N ASP A 62 6.74 -19.76 10.00
CA ASP A 62 5.27 -19.76 10.09
C ASP A 62 4.76 -18.57 10.92
N GLU A 63 3.45 -18.50 11.14
CA GLU A 63 2.81 -17.47 11.96
C GLU A 63 3.28 -17.44 13.42
N ARG A 64 3.80 -18.57 13.92
CA ARG A 64 4.29 -18.74 15.31
C ARG A 64 5.79 -18.46 15.43
N GLY A 65 6.45 -18.03 14.36
CA GLY A 65 7.89 -17.75 14.33
C GLY A 65 8.77 -19.01 14.23
N THR A 66 8.18 -20.18 14.00
CA THR A 66 8.93 -21.43 13.89
C THR A 66 9.52 -21.54 12.47
N PRO A 67 10.80 -21.92 12.32
CA PRO A 67 11.46 -22.01 11.01
C PRO A 67 10.74 -22.90 9.99
N LEU A 68 10.70 -22.45 8.73
CA LEU A 68 10.14 -23.22 7.61
C LEU A 68 11.22 -23.75 6.69
N ASP A 69 11.02 -24.95 6.15
CA ASP A 69 11.80 -25.46 5.04
C ASP A 69 11.23 -24.96 3.71
N ARG A 70 12.08 -24.28 2.94
CA ARG A 70 11.72 -23.73 1.63
C ARG A 70 11.24 -24.80 0.65
N GLN A 71 11.83 -26.00 0.67
CA GLN A 71 11.56 -27.04 -0.32
C GLN A 71 10.28 -27.83 -0.04
N GLY A 72 9.65 -27.65 1.12
CA GLY A 72 8.45 -28.40 1.48
C GLY A 72 8.73 -29.85 1.91
N VAL A 73 9.99 -30.21 2.19
CA VAL A 73 10.45 -31.56 2.55
C VAL A 73 10.31 -31.79 4.06
N LEU A 74 10.76 -30.82 4.88
CA LEU A 74 10.72 -30.93 6.34
C LEU A 74 9.48 -30.26 6.95
N THR A 75 8.91 -29.29 6.26
CA THR A 75 7.67 -28.59 6.66
C THR A 75 6.74 -28.57 5.47
N GLU A 76 5.45 -28.83 5.67
CA GLU A 76 4.48 -28.87 4.58
C GLU A 76 4.41 -27.55 3.79
N GLY A 77 4.17 -27.65 2.49
CA GLY A 77 4.03 -26.51 1.59
C GLY A 77 5.37 -25.93 1.11
N VAL A 78 5.56 -25.94 -0.21
CA VAL A 78 6.73 -25.31 -0.86
C VAL A 78 6.64 -23.80 -0.70
N VAL A 79 7.75 -23.16 -0.33
CA VAL A 79 7.86 -21.69 -0.28
C VAL A 79 8.56 -21.19 -1.54
N THR A 80 7.83 -20.44 -2.36
CA THR A 80 8.36 -19.81 -3.57
C THR A 80 8.74 -18.38 -3.27
N LEU A 81 10.03 -18.03 -3.34
CA LEU A 81 10.53 -16.67 -3.12
C LEU A 81 11.01 -16.04 -4.42
N ARG A 82 10.76 -14.74 -4.59
CA ARG A 82 11.21 -13.95 -5.73
C ARG A 82 11.82 -12.65 -5.22
N PHE A 83 13.01 -12.32 -5.72
CA PHE A 83 13.80 -11.18 -5.26
C PHE A 83 13.93 -10.12 -6.35
N ILE A 84 14.01 -8.86 -5.97
CA ILE A 84 14.30 -7.70 -6.82
C ILE A 84 15.33 -6.83 -6.10
N ILE A 85 16.21 -6.17 -6.85
CA ILE A 85 17.11 -5.14 -6.30
C ILE A 85 17.04 -3.87 -7.13
N ALA A 86 16.93 -2.73 -6.45
CA ALA A 86 16.87 -1.41 -7.06
C ALA A 86 17.73 -0.41 -6.29
N ARG A 87 17.97 0.76 -6.88
CA ARG A 87 18.63 1.90 -6.24
C ARG A 87 17.78 3.16 -6.29
N ILE A 88 18.05 4.10 -5.40
CA ILE A 88 17.53 5.46 -5.45
C ILE A 88 18.65 6.46 -5.11
N ASN A 89 18.90 7.42 -6.00
CA ASN A 89 19.91 8.45 -5.73
C ASN A 89 19.30 9.61 -4.94
N PRO A 90 20.11 10.39 -4.19
CA PRO A 90 19.67 11.67 -3.65
C PRO A 90 19.09 12.57 -4.74
N GLY A 91 17.85 13.02 -4.55
CA GLY A 91 17.13 13.86 -5.50
C GLY A 91 16.19 13.11 -6.45
N ASP A 92 16.39 11.81 -6.64
CA ASP A 92 15.50 10.99 -7.46
C ASP A 92 14.09 10.93 -6.86
N ARG A 93 13.10 10.77 -7.74
CA ARG A 93 11.70 10.61 -7.37
C ARG A 93 11.27 9.15 -7.34
N GLN A 94 11.92 8.26 -8.09
CA GLN A 94 11.57 6.84 -8.20
C GLN A 94 12.82 5.97 -8.10
N TYR A 95 12.62 4.71 -7.73
CA TYR A 95 13.67 3.70 -7.80
C TYR A 95 14.04 3.39 -9.26
N THR A 96 15.26 2.90 -9.47
CA THR A 96 15.71 2.25 -10.71
C THR A 96 16.11 0.82 -10.40
N ALA A 97 15.42 -0.17 -10.98
CA ALA A 97 15.72 -1.58 -10.72
C ALA A 97 16.90 -2.06 -11.57
N TYR A 98 17.75 -2.90 -10.98
CA TYR A 98 18.83 -3.58 -11.69
C TYR A 98 18.37 -4.87 -12.35
N THR A 99 17.37 -5.54 -11.77
CA THR A 99 16.79 -6.75 -12.34
C THR A 99 15.69 -6.36 -13.32
N VAL A 100 15.92 -6.69 -14.59
CA VAL A 100 15.01 -6.36 -15.70
C VAL A 100 14.71 -7.58 -16.55
N ARG A 101 13.61 -7.50 -17.30
CA ARG A 101 13.26 -8.45 -18.37
C ARG A 101 12.99 -7.68 -19.66
N ARG A 102 13.21 -8.33 -20.80
CA ARG A 102 12.79 -7.79 -22.10
C ARG A 102 11.34 -8.18 -22.35
N GLN A 103 10.53 -7.22 -22.77
CA GLN A 103 9.16 -7.43 -23.20
C GLN A 103 8.96 -6.78 -24.57
N THR A 104 8.35 -7.50 -25.50
CA THR A 104 7.98 -6.95 -26.81
C THR A 104 6.49 -6.69 -26.83
N GLY A 105 6.10 -5.54 -27.36
CA GLY A 105 4.70 -5.17 -27.59
C GLY A 105 4.51 -4.40 -28.89
N ALA A 106 3.25 -4.22 -29.26
CA ALA A 106 2.85 -3.70 -30.57
C ALA A 106 3.21 -2.23 -30.83
N VAL A 107 3.30 -1.39 -29.79
CA VAL A 107 3.46 0.07 -29.94
C VAL A 107 4.91 0.52 -29.75
N LEU A 108 5.59 0.05 -28.70
CA LEU A 108 6.97 0.47 -28.37
C LEU A 108 8.05 -0.51 -28.84
N GLY A 109 7.66 -1.65 -29.43
CA GLY A 109 8.60 -2.71 -29.77
C GLY A 109 9.15 -3.40 -28.52
N THR A 110 10.45 -3.72 -28.52
CA THR A 110 11.09 -4.35 -27.35
C THR A 110 11.60 -3.32 -26.36
N VAL A 111 11.06 -3.36 -25.15
CA VAL A 111 11.45 -2.52 -24.01
C VAL A 111 12.06 -3.36 -22.90
N GLU A 112 12.80 -2.72 -22.00
CA GLU A 112 13.13 -3.31 -20.71
C GLU A 112 12.07 -2.93 -19.68
N GLN A 113 11.80 -3.85 -18.77
CA GLN A 113 10.87 -3.66 -17.66
C GLN A 113 11.54 -4.17 -16.38
N ALA A 114 11.39 -3.44 -15.28
CA ALA A 114 11.78 -3.96 -13.98
C ALA A 114 11.08 -5.30 -13.70
N SER A 115 11.81 -6.26 -13.14
CA SER A 115 11.31 -7.60 -12.86
C SER A 115 12.05 -8.21 -11.67
N ALA A 116 11.51 -9.29 -11.12
CA ALA A 116 12.28 -10.13 -10.23
C ALA A 116 13.49 -10.75 -10.96
N ASP A 117 14.52 -11.06 -10.18
CA ASP A 117 15.71 -11.77 -10.61
C ASP A 117 15.38 -13.14 -11.22
N THR A 118 16.23 -13.59 -12.14
CA THR A 118 16.13 -14.92 -12.74
C THR A 118 17.51 -15.59 -12.73
N GLY A 119 17.55 -16.91 -12.54
CA GLY A 119 18.80 -17.66 -12.51
C GLY A 119 19.59 -17.56 -11.21
N GLY A 120 19.03 -16.98 -10.15
CA GLY A 120 19.62 -17.01 -8.82
C GLY A 120 19.56 -18.38 -8.15
N THR A 121 20.33 -18.55 -7.08
CA THR A 121 20.51 -19.83 -6.37
C THR A 121 20.32 -19.67 -4.87
N PHE A 122 19.78 -20.70 -4.21
CA PHE A 122 19.61 -20.73 -2.76
C PHE A 122 20.67 -21.63 -2.10
N THR A 123 21.14 -21.21 -0.93
CA THR A 123 21.97 -22.01 -0.03
C THR A 123 21.29 -22.05 1.34
N ASP A 124 21.16 -23.25 1.91
CA ASP A 124 20.70 -23.45 3.28
C ASP A 124 21.88 -23.17 4.24
N VAL A 125 21.65 -22.32 5.24
CA VAL A 125 22.66 -21.96 6.25
C VAL A 125 22.21 -22.29 7.68
N GLY A 126 20.98 -22.78 7.85
CA GLY A 126 20.39 -23.11 9.14
C GLY A 126 18.87 -23.26 9.05
N PRO A 127 18.21 -23.77 10.11
CA PRO A 127 16.76 -23.94 10.12
C PRO A 127 16.01 -22.65 9.77
N GLY A 128 15.36 -22.64 8.60
CA GLY A 128 14.61 -21.49 8.08
C GLY A 128 15.47 -20.30 7.68
N GLU A 129 16.79 -20.43 7.67
CA GLU A 129 17.73 -19.38 7.28
C GLU A 129 18.44 -19.77 5.98
N TYR A 130 18.44 -18.83 5.05
CA TYR A 130 18.90 -19.07 3.70
C TYR A 130 19.70 -17.88 3.18
N VAL A 131 20.59 -18.18 2.24
CA VAL A 131 21.21 -17.17 1.38
C VAL A 131 20.65 -17.33 -0.03
N TYR A 132 20.14 -16.24 -0.61
CA TYR A 132 19.82 -16.16 -2.03
C TYR A 132 20.90 -15.34 -2.75
N ARG A 133 21.57 -15.97 -3.71
CA ARG A 133 22.53 -15.29 -4.59
C ARG A 133 21.87 -15.00 -5.92
N PHE A 134 21.89 -13.73 -6.33
CA PHE A 134 21.27 -13.28 -7.58
C PHE A 134 21.92 -13.90 -8.83
N GLY A 135 21.07 -14.21 -9.81
CA GLY A 135 21.44 -14.54 -11.17
C GLY A 135 21.88 -13.32 -11.98
N THR A 136 21.43 -12.13 -11.59
CA THR A 136 21.86 -10.85 -12.15
C THR A 136 23.11 -10.33 -11.44
N ALA A 137 24.12 -9.91 -12.21
CA ALA A 137 25.24 -9.11 -11.70
C ALA A 137 24.91 -7.62 -11.87
N LEU A 138 25.12 -6.81 -10.83
CA LEU A 138 25.01 -5.35 -10.93
C LEU A 138 26.04 -4.80 -11.93
N PRO A 139 25.82 -3.64 -12.57
CA PRO A 139 26.80 -2.99 -13.46
C PRO A 139 28.16 -2.77 -12.79
N GLU A 140 29.25 -2.71 -13.55
CA GLU A 140 30.60 -2.59 -12.98
C GLU A 140 30.80 -1.26 -12.24
N ASN A 141 30.16 -0.22 -12.75
CA ASN A 141 30.14 1.13 -12.22
C ASN A 141 28.88 1.44 -11.38
N TYR A 142 28.24 0.42 -10.78
CA TYR A 142 27.12 0.70 -9.89
C TYR A 142 27.57 1.60 -8.73
N ASP A 143 26.73 2.58 -8.38
CA ASP A 143 27.09 3.58 -7.39
C ASP A 143 27.01 2.97 -5.99
N ARG A 144 28.16 2.79 -5.33
CA ARG A 144 28.23 2.20 -3.99
C ARG A 144 27.84 3.17 -2.88
N THR A 145 27.57 4.43 -3.23
CA THR A 145 27.38 5.54 -2.31
C THR A 145 25.92 5.93 -2.10
N VAL A 146 24.99 5.24 -2.75
CA VAL A 146 23.56 5.52 -2.71
C VAL A 146 22.76 4.35 -2.14
N THR A 147 21.53 4.63 -1.72
CA THR A 147 20.64 3.60 -1.19
C THR A 147 20.31 2.56 -2.25
N HIS A 148 20.47 1.30 -1.87
CA HIS A 148 19.98 0.12 -2.55
C HIS A 148 18.90 -0.52 -1.71
N THR A 149 17.86 -1.03 -2.37
CA THR A 149 16.76 -1.74 -1.73
C THR A 149 16.63 -3.11 -2.37
N VAL A 150 16.74 -4.16 -1.56
CA VAL A 150 16.29 -5.50 -1.95
C VAL A 150 14.85 -5.68 -1.50
N GLY A 151 13.99 -6.14 -2.39
CA GLY A 151 12.65 -6.61 -2.07
C GLY A 151 12.52 -8.11 -2.29
N VAL A 152 11.80 -8.78 -1.38
CA VAL A 152 11.37 -10.17 -1.55
C VAL A 152 9.86 -10.24 -1.44
N TYR A 153 9.24 -11.05 -2.29
CA TYR A 153 7.85 -11.47 -2.14
C TYR A 153 7.76 -12.97 -2.35
N ALA A 154 6.95 -13.62 -1.53
CA ALA A 154 6.89 -15.05 -1.44
C ALA A 154 5.46 -15.57 -1.24
N ASP A 155 5.24 -16.80 -1.66
CA ASP A 155 4.02 -17.57 -1.45
C ASP A 155 4.37 -18.96 -0.89
N ARG A 156 3.48 -19.50 -0.06
CA ARG A 156 3.55 -20.84 0.52
C ARG A 156 2.19 -21.50 0.35
N ASN A 157 2.17 -22.47 -0.56
CA ASN A 157 0.98 -23.22 -0.86
C ASN A 157 0.70 -24.27 0.22
N LEU A 158 -0.35 -24.06 1.01
CA LEU A 158 -0.91 -25.01 1.98
C LEU A 158 -2.34 -25.40 1.62
N THR A 159 -2.75 -25.24 0.36
CA THR A 159 -4.14 -25.50 -0.04
C THR A 159 -4.55 -26.96 0.13
N HIS A 160 -3.59 -27.88 0.15
CA HIS A 160 -3.79 -29.31 0.42
C HIS A 160 -3.93 -29.65 1.91
N VAL A 161 -3.52 -28.75 2.80
CA VAL A 161 -3.52 -28.93 4.26
C VAL A 161 -4.71 -28.21 4.88
N ASP A 162 -4.84 -26.90 4.63
CA ASP A 162 -5.84 -26.04 5.28
C ASP A 162 -6.65 -25.18 4.28
N GLY A 163 -6.43 -25.36 2.98
CA GLY A 163 -7.13 -24.62 1.94
C GLY A 163 -6.56 -23.23 1.63
N ASN A 164 -5.48 -22.79 2.28
CA ASN A 164 -4.94 -21.44 2.13
C ASN A 164 -3.62 -21.39 1.34
N ASP A 165 -3.38 -20.25 0.72
CA ASP A 165 -2.08 -19.84 0.17
C ASP A 165 -1.60 -18.62 0.95
N TYR A 166 -0.45 -18.77 1.62
CA TYR A 166 0.10 -17.74 2.49
C TYR A 166 1.13 -16.93 1.72
N VAL A 167 1.07 -15.60 1.84
CA VAL A 167 2.03 -14.72 1.17
C VAL A 167 2.71 -13.80 2.17
N ALA A 168 3.94 -13.42 1.86
CA ALA A 168 4.70 -12.47 2.64
C ALA A 168 5.63 -11.66 1.75
N ALA A 169 6.02 -10.49 2.22
CA ALA A 169 6.98 -9.64 1.57
C ALA A 169 7.86 -8.95 2.61
N ALA A 170 9.09 -8.60 2.21
CA ALA A 170 10.00 -7.78 3.01
C ALA A 170 10.90 -6.95 2.09
N THR A 171 11.39 -5.84 2.62
CA THR A 171 12.42 -5.02 1.99
C THR A 171 13.61 -4.83 2.93
N PHE A 172 14.77 -4.55 2.36
CA PHE A 172 15.98 -4.21 3.10
C PHE A 172 16.74 -3.10 2.38
N ASP A 173 16.89 -1.96 3.05
CA ASP A 173 17.60 -0.79 2.55
C ASP A 173 19.03 -0.77 3.09
N PHE A 174 20.00 -0.50 2.22
CA PHE A 174 21.42 -0.44 2.60
C PHE A 174 22.21 0.47 1.65
N VAL A 175 23.37 0.93 2.09
CA VAL A 175 24.36 1.59 1.23
C VAL A 175 25.58 0.67 1.11
N PRO A 176 25.99 0.24 -0.11
CA PRO A 176 27.06 -0.75 -0.29
C PRO A 176 28.43 -0.38 0.28
N ASP A 177 28.69 0.90 0.57
CA ASP A 177 29.92 1.37 1.23
C ASP A 177 29.84 1.38 2.77
N GLY A 178 28.71 0.95 3.34
CA GLY A 178 28.49 0.85 4.79
C GLY A 178 28.00 2.14 5.47
N ARG A 179 27.78 3.23 4.72
CA ARG A 179 27.17 4.44 5.28
C ARG A 179 25.70 4.24 5.63
N ALA A 180 25.18 5.13 6.47
CA ALA A 180 23.77 5.13 6.83
C ALA A 180 22.89 5.40 5.60
N VAL A 181 21.74 4.73 5.55
CA VAL A 181 20.70 5.01 4.56
C VAL A 181 20.11 6.39 4.85
N THR A 182 20.16 7.29 3.88
CA THR A 182 19.62 8.66 4.01
C THR A 182 18.47 8.94 3.06
N VAL A 183 18.25 8.09 2.06
CA VAL A 183 17.22 8.26 1.04
C VAL A 183 16.44 6.96 0.91
N VAL A 184 15.14 7.04 1.10
CA VAL A 184 14.15 6.00 0.79
C VAL A 184 12.96 6.66 0.11
N ARG A 185 12.04 5.87 -0.45
CA ARG A 185 10.77 6.36 -0.98
C ARG A 185 9.60 5.77 -0.18
N ASP A 186 9.05 6.58 0.71
CA ASP A 186 8.00 6.18 1.64
C ASP A 186 6.82 7.17 1.62
N VAL A 187 6.03 7.13 0.54
CA VAL A 187 4.98 8.13 0.25
C VAL A 187 3.58 7.63 0.61
N VAL A 188 3.32 6.34 0.43
CA VAL A 188 2.03 5.67 0.63
C VAL A 188 2.26 4.32 1.29
N MET A 189 1.27 3.84 2.05
CA MET A 189 1.36 2.63 2.88
C MET A 189 0.34 1.57 2.43
N ASP A 190 0.63 0.31 2.76
CA ASP A 190 -0.26 -0.84 2.48
C ASP A 190 -1.64 -0.63 3.14
N GLU A 191 -1.64 -0.14 4.38
CA GLU A 191 -2.85 0.11 5.18
C GLU A 191 -3.79 1.11 4.50
N SER A 192 -3.24 2.10 3.79
CA SER A 192 -4.03 3.12 3.10
C SER A 192 -4.79 2.54 1.92
N CYS A 193 -4.21 1.56 1.23
CA CYS A 193 -4.87 0.82 0.15
C CYS A 193 -5.98 -0.08 0.72
N ASN A 194 -5.69 -0.74 1.83
CA ASN A 194 -6.57 -1.75 2.43
C ASN A 194 -7.84 -1.17 3.07
N ARG A 195 -7.93 0.16 3.26
CA ARG A 195 -9.19 0.84 3.63
C ARG A 195 -10.34 0.58 2.65
N CYS A 196 -10.03 0.33 1.37
CA CYS A 196 -11.02 -0.02 0.36
C CYS A 196 -10.81 -1.43 -0.22
N HIS A 197 -9.56 -1.89 -0.35
CA HIS A 197 -9.26 -3.18 -0.97
C HIS A 197 -9.37 -4.39 -0.03
N GLY A 198 -9.48 -4.18 1.29
CA GLY A 198 -9.40 -5.23 2.31
C GLY A 198 -7.99 -5.79 2.42
N GLN A 199 -7.56 -6.52 1.39
CA GLN A 199 -6.18 -6.94 1.20
C GLN A 199 -5.82 -6.83 -0.28
N LEU A 200 -5.22 -5.70 -0.67
CA LEU A 200 -4.78 -5.46 -2.04
C LEU A 200 -3.90 -6.61 -2.52
N THR A 201 -4.28 -7.23 -3.62
CA THR A 201 -3.52 -8.32 -4.24
C THR A 201 -3.44 -8.06 -5.74
N ALA A 202 -2.21 -8.04 -6.24
CA ALA A 202 -1.90 -7.93 -7.66
C ALA A 202 -0.92 -9.02 -8.07
N HIS A 203 -0.94 -9.41 -9.34
CA HIS A 203 -0.03 -10.42 -9.89
C HIS A 203 -0.01 -11.74 -9.09
N GLY A 204 -1.19 -12.17 -8.62
CA GLY A 204 -1.39 -13.39 -7.82
C GLY A 204 -1.07 -13.21 -6.33
N VAL A 205 0.16 -12.81 -6.00
CA VAL A 205 0.68 -12.90 -4.62
C VAL A 205 1.23 -11.58 -4.05
N ARG A 206 1.32 -10.53 -4.86
CA ARG A 206 1.97 -9.27 -4.44
C ARG A 206 0.96 -8.38 -3.71
N ARG A 207 1.34 -7.98 -2.50
CA ARG A 207 0.48 -7.17 -1.62
C ARG A 207 1.14 -5.91 -1.07
N SER A 208 2.47 -5.81 -1.15
CA SER A 208 3.25 -4.74 -0.51
C SER A 208 3.63 -3.62 -1.49
N VAL A 209 3.21 -2.40 -1.17
CA VAL A 209 3.56 -1.15 -1.85
C VAL A 209 5.08 -0.97 -1.89
N ALA A 210 5.78 -1.29 -0.80
CA ALA A 210 7.24 -1.19 -0.72
C ALA A 210 7.94 -2.06 -1.78
N VAL A 211 7.33 -3.19 -2.17
CA VAL A 211 7.80 -4.02 -3.29
C VAL A 211 7.28 -3.50 -4.63
N CYS A 212 6.04 -3.01 -4.70
CA CYS A 212 5.47 -2.44 -5.93
C CYS A 212 6.34 -1.34 -6.52
N VAL A 213 6.82 -0.40 -5.70
CA VAL A 213 7.61 0.75 -6.13
C VAL A 213 9.03 0.41 -6.62
N LEU A 214 9.49 -0.84 -6.40
CA LEU A 214 10.74 -1.32 -6.98
C LEU A 214 10.57 -1.76 -8.45
N CYS A 215 9.36 -2.16 -8.85
CA CYS A 215 9.03 -2.55 -10.23
C CYS A 215 8.34 -1.44 -11.03
N HIS A 216 7.37 -0.78 -10.40
CA HIS A 216 6.52 0.22 -11.03
C HIS A 216 7.20 1.59 -10.99
N THR A 217 8.12 1.77 -11.93
CA THR A 217 8.95 2.98 -12.09
C THR A 217 8.85 3.47 -13.54
N PRO A 218 9.34 4.68 -13.89
CA PRO A 218 9.33 5.17 -15.27
C PRO A 218 10.04 4.23 -16.26
N GLN A 219 10.95 3.38 -15.77
CA GLN A 219 11.67 2.41 -16.58
C GLN A 219 10.78 1.25 -17.08
N THR A 220 9.55 1.13 -16.60
CA THR A 220 8.64 0.02 -16.91
C THR A 220 7.42 0.52 -17.70
N PRO A 221 7.55 0.76 -19.02
CA PRO A 221 6.40 1.05 -19.87
C PRO A 221 5.66 -0.24 -20.24
N ASP A 222 4.37 -0.15 -20.53
CA ASP A 222 3.62 -1.16 -21.26
C ASP A 222 3.89 -1.00 -22.77
N PRO A 223 4.63 -1.92 -23.42
CA PRO A 223 4.97 -1.76 -24.83
C PRO A 223 3.80 -1.98 -25.79
N ASP A 224 2.68 -2.55 -25.33
CA ASP A 224 1.51 -2.79 -26.18
C ASP A 224 0.60 -1.55 -26.28
N THR A 225 0.56 -0.71 -25.24
CA THR A 225 -0.27 0.51 -25.21
C THR A 225 0.54 1.80 -25.27
N GLY A 226 1.82 1.75 -24.91
CA GLY A 226 2.65 2.93 -24.69
C GLY A 226 2.40 3.61 -23.33
N ASN A 227 1.44 3.15 -22.53
CA ASN A 227 1.22 3.68 -21.20
C ASN A 227 2.40 3.33 -20.29
N THR A 228 2.75 4.25 -19.38
CA THR A 228 3.71 3.93 -18.32
C THR A 228 3.04 3.12 -17.22
N THR A 229 3.80 2.23 -16.57
CA THR A 229 3.38 1.57 -15.32
C THR A 229 4.09 2.18 -14.11
N ASP A 230 4.68 3.37 -14.22
CA ASP A 230 5.20 4.12 -13.06
C ASP A 230 4.12 4.26 -11.99
N PHE A 231 4.44 3.90 -10.75
CA PHE A 231 3.46 3.69 -9.69
C PHE A 231 2.60 4.93 -9.45
N ASN A 232 3.20 6.12 -9.41
CA ASN A 232 2.45 7.36 -9.19
C ASN A 232 1.49 7.68 -10.36
N VAL A 233 1.88 7.44 -11.61
CA VAL A 233 1.04 7.69 -12.78
C VAL A 233 -0.07 6.66 -12.86
N MET A 234 0.31 5.38 -12.74
CA MET A 234 -0.59 4.25 -12.90
C MET A 234 -1.70 4.28 -11.84
N ILE A 235 -1.34 4.44 -10.57
CA ILE A 235 -2.31 4.42 -9.46
C ILE A 235 -3.28 5.59 -9.56
N HIS A 236 -2.82 6.80 -9.88
CA HIS A 236 -3.72 7.93 -10.08
C HIS A 236 -4.67 7.70 -11.26
N LYS A 237 -4.17 7.25 -12.41
CA LYS A 237 -5.02 6.98 -13.59
C LYS A 237 -6.05 5.89 -13.32
N ILE A 238 -5.68 4.80 -12.62
CA ILE A 238 -6.63 3.75 -12.22
C ILE A 238 -7.77 4.35 -11.39
N HIS A 239 -7.46 5.15 -10.37
CA HIS A 239 -8.49 5.69 -9.46
C HIS A 239 -9.24 6.89 -10.04
N ARG A 240 -8.66 7.58 -11.02
CA ARG A 240 -9.37 8.60 -11.80
C ARG A 240 -10.31 7.95 -12.82
N GLY A 241 -9.93 6.81 -13.38
CA GLY A 241 -10.79 5.88 -14.13
C GLY A 241 -11.72 6.56 -15.12
N ALA A 242 -13.03 6.37 -14.93
CA ALA A 242 -14.09 6.91 -15.79
C ALA A 242 -14.12 8.44 -15.88
N ASP A 243 -13.50 9.13 -14.93
CA ASP A 243 -13.46 10.59 -14.88
C ASP A 243 -12.15 11.18 -15.44
N LEU A 244 -11.25 10.34 -15.99
CA LEU A 244 -10.08 10.82 -16.74
C LEU A 244 -10.55 11.63 -17.97
N PRO A 245 -9.99 12.84 -18.20
CA PRO A 245 -10.28 13.60 -19.41
C PRO A 245 -10.09 12.80 -20.70
N SER A 246 -9.03 11.99 -20.81
CA SER A 246 -8.81 11.14 -21.99
C SER A 246 -9.92 10.10 -22.18
N VAL A 247 -10.40 9.48 -21.10
CA VAL A 247 -11.46 8.47 -21.11
C VAL A 247 -12.79 9.10 -21.50
N GLN A 248 -13.10 10.29 -20.96
CA GLN A 248 -14.27 11.06 -21.36
C GLN A 248 -14.23 11.47 -22.85
N ALA A 249 -13.03 11.69 -23.38
CA ALA A 249 -12.79 11.94 -24.80
C ALA A 249 -12.77 10.67 -25.68
N GLY A 250 -13.01 9.48 -25.11
CA GLY A 250 -13.11 8.22 -25.84
C GLY A 250 -11.81 7.43 -25.98
N THR A 251 -10.73 7.85 -25.31
CA THR A 251 -9.46 7.09 -25.27
C THR A 251 -9.41 6.24 -23.99
N PRO A 252 -9.51 4.90 -24.08
CA PRO A 252 -9.52 4.05 -22.91
C PRO A 252 -8.15 4.04 -22.21
N TYR A 253 -8.15 3.86 -20.89
CA TYR A 253 -6.92 3.65 -20.11
C TYR A 253 -6.73 2.16 -19.82
N GLN A 254 -5.82 1.55 -20.58
CA GLN A 254 -5.57 0.10 -20.57
C GLN A 254 -4.09 -0.20 -20.31
N ILE A 255 -3.84 -1.30 -19.61
CA ILE A 255 -2.50 -1.91 -19.47
C ILE A 255 -2.59 -3.38 -19.91
N ILE A 256 -1.72 -3.79 -20.83
CA ILE A 256 -1.64 -5.17 -21.29
C ILE A 256 -0.72 -5.97 -20.39
N GLY A 257 -1.31 -6.98 -19.74
CA GLY A 257 -0.69 -7.77 -18.69
C GLY A 257 -0.16 -9.12 -19.14
N PHE A 258 -0.03 -10.01 -18.16
CA PHE A 258 0.47 -11.36 -18.37
C PHE A 258 -0.40 -12.13 -19.36
N ARG A 259 0.24 -12.81 -20.32
CA ARG A 259 -0.43 -13.54 -21.41
C ARG A 259 -1.42 -12.68 -22.21
N GLN A 260 -1.05 -11.42 -22.46
CA GLN A 260 -1.83 -10.47 -23.26
C GLN A 260 -3.22 -10.18 -22.65
N SER A 261 -3.36 -10.29 -21.34
CA SER A 261 -4.60 -9.93 -20.66
C SER A 261 -4.82 -8.41 -20.74
N VAL A 262 -5.98 -7.99 -21.24
CA VAL A 262 -6.36 -6.57 -21.28
C VAL A 262 -6.88 -6.17 -19.90
N ASN A 263 -6.17 -5.28 -19.21
CA ASN A 263 -6.64 -4.68 -17.95
C ASN A 263 -7.14 -3.28 -18.27
N ASP A 264 -8.46 -3.12 -18.38
CA ASP A 264 -9.12 -1.86 -18.70
C ASP A 264 -9.65 -1.20 -17.42
N TYR A 265 -9.16 0.01 -17.14
CA TYR A 265 -9.52 0.77 -15.94
C TYR A 265 -10.48 1.93 -16.25
N SER A 266 -10.97 2.04 -17.49
CA SER A 266 -11.80 3.15 -17.95
C SER A 266 -13.17 3.23 -17.29
N THR A 267 -13.61 2.18 -16.60
CA THR A 267 -14.89 2.14 -15.88
C THR A 267 -14.76 2.26 -14.37
N VAL A 268 -13.53 2.29 -13.85
CA VAL A 268 -13.27 2.41 -12.42
C VAL A 268 -13.83 3.74 -11.91
N ARG A 269 -14.52 3.69 -10.77
CA ARG A 269 -15.00 4.86 -10.03
C ARG A 269 -14.53 4.75 -8.58
N LEU A 270 -13.79 5.75 -8.13
CA LEU A 270 -13.37 5.82 -6.74
C LEU A 270 -14.61 6.10 -5.85
N PRO A 271 -14.80 5.39 -4.73
CA PRO A 271 -15.98 5.56 -3.86
C PRO A 271 -15.94 6.84 -3.00
N GLN A 272 -14.98 7.72 -3.25
CA GLN A 272 -14.79 9.01 -2.58
C GLN A 272 -14.32 10.03 -3.62
N ASP A 273 -14.36 11.32 -3.26
CA ASP A 273 -13.76 12.36 -4.09
C ASP A 273 -12.24 12.15 -4.19
N ILE A 274 -11.70 12.13 -5.41
CA ILE A 274 -10.27 11.89 -5.68
C ILE A 274 -9.36 12.95 -5.05
N ARG A 275 -9.90 14.13 -4.72
CA ARG A 275 -9.17 15.20 -4.03
C ARG A 275 -8.87 14.89 -2.57
N HIS A 276 -9.38 13.79 -2.01
CA HIS A 276 -8.97 13.28 -0.71
C HIS A 276 -7.56 12.65 -0.75
N CYS A 277 -6.54 13.45 -1.08
CA CYS A 277 -5.15 12.99 -1.25
C CYS A 277 -4.62 12.24 -0.02
N ALA A 278 -4.96 12.74 1.18
CA ALA A 278 -4.55 12.17 2.47
C ALA A 278 -5.12 10.76 2.72
N THR A 279 -6.10 10.28 1.94
CA THR A 279 -6.56 8.89 2.04
C THR A 279 -5.46 7.90 1.65
N CYS A 280 -4.64 8.25 0.66
CA CYS A 280 -3.53 7.40 0.20
C CYS A 280 -2.16 7.89 0.73
N HIS A 281 -1.96 9.21 0.79
CA HIS A 281 -0.68 9.83 1.12
C HIS A 281 -0.43 9.91 2.64
N THR A 282 -0.14 8.77 3.25
CA THR A 282 0.02 8.62 4.71
C THR A 282 1.42 8.21 5.15
N GLY A 283 2.35 8.00 4.21
CA GLY A 283 3.72 7.61 4.55
C GLY A 283 4.51 8.74 5.20
N SER A 284 5.72 8.46 5.66
CA SER A 284 6.58 9.49 6.28
C SER A 284 6.90 10.65 5.33
N GLN A 285 6.91 10.37 4.02
CA GLN A 285 7.04 11.35 2.94
C GLN A 285 5.69 11.63 2.26
N GLY A 286 4.58 11.41 2.96
CA GLY A 286 3.22 11.55 2.43
C GLY A 286 2.95 12.95 1.89
N THR A 287 3.51 14.00 2.47
CA THR A 287 3.31 15.40 2.03
C THR A 287 4.00 15.77 0.71
N THR A 288 4.75 14.84 0.11
CA THR A 288 5.45 15.10 -1.17
C THR A 288 4.51 15.41 -2.35
N TYR A 289 3.22 15.03 -2.29
CA TYR A 289 2.24 15.45 -3.31
C TYR A 289 2.02 16.97 -3.33
N LEU A 290 2.29 17.67 -2.22
CA LEU A 290 2.22 19.14 -2.15
C LEU A 290 3.54 19.80 -2.56
N THR A 291 4.66 19.15 -2.25
CA THR A 291 5.98 19.81 -2.24
C THR A 291 6.95 19.31 -3.32
N ARG A 292 6.62 18.25 -4.06
CA ARG A 292 7.48 17.67 -5.11
C ARG A 292 6.70 17.42 -6.39
N LEU A 293 6.14 18.50 -6.94
CA LEU A 293 5.34 18.45 -8.16
C LEU A 293 6.14 17.91 -9.35
N SER A 294 5.44 17.23 -10.25
CA SER A 294 5.97 16.76 -11.52
C SER A 294 4.89 16.68 -12.57
N ARG A 295 5.26 16.89 -13.84
CA ARG A 295 4.35 16.73 -14.97
C ARG A 295 3.75 15.34 -15.03
N ALA A 296 4.51 14.32 -14.66
CA ALA A 296 4.04 12.94 -14.61
C ALA A 296 2.91 12.75 -13.57
N ALA A 297 3.09 13.25 -12.35
CA ALA A 297 2.10 13.07 -11.28
C ALA A 297 0.86 13.96 -11.45
N CYS A 298 1.01 15.20 -11.92
CA CYS A 298 -0.14 16.07 -12.18
C CYS A 298 -0.91 15.61 -13.43
N GLY A 299 -0.17 15.27 -14.49
CA GLY A 299 -0.71 14.77 -15.75
C GLY A 299 -1.30 13.36 -15.68
N SER A 300 -1.21 12.66 -14.54
CA SER A 300 -1.92 11.39 -14.35
C SER A 300 -3.39 11.57 -14.04
N CYS A 301 -3.80 12.72 -13.50
CA CYS A 301 -5.21 13.06 -13.31
C CYS A 301 -5.67 14.11 -14.33
N HIS A 302 -4.81 15.08 -14.62
CA HIS A 302 -5.01 16.13 -15.62
C HIS A 302 -4.41 15.72 -16.98
N ASP A 303 -4.83 14.58 -17.50
CA ASP A 303 -4.16 13.92 -18.63
C ASP A 303 -4.49 14.48 -20.02
N ASN A 304 -5.31 15.53 -20.07
CA ASN A 304 -5.49 16.38 -21.23
C ASN A 304 -4.54 17.61 -21.24
N VAL A 305 -3.72 17.80 -20.22
CA VAL A 305 -2.73 18.88 -20.17
C VAL A 305 -1.51 18.50 -21.01
N ASN A 306 -1.18 19.34 -22.00
CA ASN A 306 0.04 19.19 -22.78
C ASN A 306 1.09 20.18 -22.30
N PHE A 307 1.98 19.71 -21.41
CA PHE A 307 3.05 20.54 -20.86
C PHE A 307 4.06 21.03 -21.91
N ALA A 308 4.21 20.36 -23.04
CA ALA A 308 5.16 20.78 -24.08
C ALA A 308 4.63 21.94 -24.93
N THR A 309 3.31 22.00 -25.16
CA THR A 309 2.66 23.06 -25.95
C THR A 309 2.02 24.15 -25.09
N GLY A 310 1.71 23.85 -23.82
CA GLY A 310 0.94 24.70 -22.92
C GLY A 310 -0.58 24.59 -23.13
N GLU A 311 -1.03 23.70 -24.00
CA GLU A 311 -2.45 23.43 -24.21
C GLU A 311 -3.08 22.90 -22.92
N ASN A 312 -4.26 23.42 -22.59
CA ASN A 312 -4.93 23.22 -21.30
C ASN A 312 -4.11 23.65 -20.06
N HIS A 313 -3.08 24.49 -20.26
CA HIS A 313 -2.22 25.03 -19.21
C HIS A 313 -1.89 26.51 -19.45
N LEU A 314 -2.92 27.30 -19.78
CA LEU A 314 -2.83 28.75 -20.05
C LEU A 314 -1.84 29.15 -21.17
N GLY A 315 -1.48 28.22 -22.06
CA GLY A 315 -0.42 28.43 -23.04
C GLY A 315 1.01 28.41 -22.46
N ILE A 316 1.15 28.14 -21.16
CA ILE A 316 2.43 28.10 -20.45
C ILE A 316 3.05 26.71 -20.60
N ARG A 317 4.15 26.66 -21.34
CA ARG A 317 4.95 25.45 -21.54
C ARG A 317 5.81 25.15 -20.32
N GLN A 318 5.95 23.86 -20.00
CA GLN A 318 6.81 23.34 -18.94
C GLN A 318 7.75 22.29 -19.54
N ALA A 319 9.01 22.67 -19.76
CA ALA A 319 10.04 21.79 -20.31
C ALA A 319 10.55 20.76 -19.28
N ASP A 320 10.48 21.12 -17.99
CA ASP A 320 10.86 20.31 -16.85
C ASP A 320 9.90 20.54 -15.67
N ASP A 321 10.22 19.97 -14.52
CA ASP A 321 9.39 20.04 -13.31
C ASP A 321 9.86 21.15 -12.33
N ASN A 322 10.85 21.97 -12.70
CA ASN A 322 11.52 22.89 -11.76
C ASN A 322 10.65 24.12 -11.43
N ASN A 323 9.78 24.52 -12.35
CA ASN A 323 9.04 25.78 -12.26
C ASN A 323 7.59 25.61 -11.79
N CYS A 324 7.12 24.37 -11.56
CA CYS A 324 5.74 24.09 -11.18
C CYS A 324 5.34 24.89 -9.93
N GLN A 325 6.22 24.91 -8.92
CA GLN A 325 5.96 25.56 -7.63
C GLN A 325 6.04 27.08 -7.67
N ILE A 326 6.45 27.70 -8.77
CA ILE A 326 6.38 29.17 -8.89
C ILE A 326 4.91 29.61 -8.83
N CYS A 327 4.02 28.85 -9.48
CA CYS A 327 2.58 29.12 -9.49
C CYS A 327 1.81 28.17 -8.57
N HIS A 328 2.08 26.86 -8.65
CA HIS A 328 1.41 25.85 -7.84
C HIS A 328 2.12 25.69 -6.50
N GLN A 329 1.95 26.67 -5.61
CA GLN A 329 2.45 26.60 -4.24
C GLN A 329 1.82 25.40 -3.50
N PRO A 330 2.50 24.78 -2.52
CA PRO A 330 1.95 23.68 -1.73
C PRO A 330 0.57 24.02 -1.14
N THR A 331 0.47 25.21 -0.53
CA THR A 331 -0.72 25.71 0.14
C THR A 331 -0.82 27.22 -0.04
N SER A 332 -1.96 27.76 0.36
CA SER A 332 -2.26 29.19 0.44
C SER A 332 -3.25 29.42 1.60
N ASP A 333 -3.54 30.68 1.88
CA ASP A 333 -4.57 31.05 2.88
C ASP A 333 -5.99 31.04 2.28
N THR A 334 -6.13 30.79 0.97
CA THR A 334 -7.40 30.83 0.25
C THR A 334 -7.79 29.47 -0.33
N GLU A 335 -9.08 29.14 -0.27
CA GLU A 335 -9.61 27.95 -0.96
C GLU A 335 -9.92 28.28 -2.42
N PHE A 336 -9.83 27.27 -3.29
CA PHE A 336 -10.12 27.38 -4.73
C PHE A 336 -9.19 28.31 -5.52
N ASP A 337 -7.94 28.47 -5.07
CA ASP A 337 -6.89 29.11 -5.85
C ASP A 337 -5.99 28.09 -6.57
N ILE A 338 -4.93 28.58 -7.21
CA ILE A 338 -3.99 27.78 -8.02
C ILE A 338 -2.96 26.97 -7.19
N SER A 339 -2.91 27.13 -5.87
CA SER A 339 -2.10 26.29 -5.01
C SER A 339 -2.58 24.84 -5.08
N VAL A 340 -1.70 23.89 -4.75
CA VAL A 340 -2.03 22.46 -4.79
C VAL A 340 -3.18 22.18 -3.81
N ALA A 341 -3.06 22.58 -2.55
CA ALA A 341 -4.15 22.39 -1.60
C ALA A 341 -5.42 23.16 -1.99
N GLY A 342 -5.29 24.42 -2.43
CA GLY A 342 -6.42 25.28 -2.80
C GLY A 342 -7.22 24.74 -3.98
N SER A 343 -6.56 24.29 -5.04
CA SER A 343 -7.20 23.70 -6.23
C SER A 343 -7.86 22.34 -5.94
N HIS A 344 -7.40 21.64 -4.91
CA HIS A 344 -7.94 20.34 -4.50
C HIS A 344 -8.90 20.45 -3.31
N VAL A 345 -9.42 21.64 -3.00
CA VAL A 345 -10.51 21.77 -2.03
C VAL A 345 -11.75 21.06 -2.56
N ILE A 346 -12.39 20.27 -1.69
CA ILE A 346 -13.66 19.61 -1.97
C ILE A 346 -14.79 20.58 -1.62
N PRO A 347 -15.65 20.99 -2.58
CA PRO A 347 -16.64 22.04 -2.37
C PRO A 347 -17.55 21.80 -1.18
N THR A 348 -17.95 20.55 -0.93
CA THR A 348 -18.82 20.17 0.20
C THR A 348 -18.11 20.18 1.56
N GLN A 349 -16.80 20.40 1.59
CA GLN A 349 -15.96 20.47 2.79
C GLN A 349 -15.21 21.79 2.90
N SER A 350 -15.57 22.78 2.06
CA SER A 350 -14.94 24.09 2.06
C SER A 350 -15.19 24.82 3.37
N ARG A 351 -14.16 25.47 3.91
CA ARG A 351 -14.25 26.37 5.08
C ARG A 351 -15.03 27.65 4.79
N GLN A 352 -15.28 27.95 3.52
CA GLN A 352 -16.15 29.05 3.11
C GLN A 352 -17.64 28.69 3.22
N LEU A 353 -17.98 27.42 3.40
CA LEU A 353 -19.36 27.03 3.66
C LEU A 353 -19.77 27.54 5.04
N PRO A 354 -20.98 28.11 5.18
CA PRO A 354 -21.48 28.54 6.49
C PRO A 354 -21.73 27.37 7.44
N GLY A 355 -21.70 26.13 6.94
CA GLY A 355 -22.06 24.94 7.71
C GLY A 355 -23.56 24.82 7.93
N VAL A 356 -24.02 23.62 8.29
CA VAL A 356 -25.42 23.37 8.65
C VAL A 356 -25.45 22.46 9.88
N ASN A 357 -25.80 23.04 11.02
CA ASN A 357 -25.91 22.39 12.31
C ASN A 357 -27.38 22.16 12.65
N TYR A 358 -27.74 20.90 12.85
CA TYR A 358 -29.10 20.52 13.25
C TYR A 358 -29.14 20.14 14.72
N GLN A 359 -30.20 20.56 15.40
CA GLN A 359 -30.50 20.14 16.76
C GLN A 359 -31.98 19.77 16.85
N ILE A 360 -32.28 18.51 17.15
CA ILE A 360 -33.64 18.13 17.58
C ILE A 360 -33.79 18.62 19.02
N VAL A 361 -34.73 19.53 19.24
CA VAL A 361 -34.99 20.12 20.56
C VAL A 361 -35.86 19.17 21.37
N ARG A 362 -36.97 18.70 20.78
CA ARG A 362 -37.85 17.69 21.37
C ARG A 362 -38.79 17.10 20.32
N VAL A 363 -39.42 15.99 20.69
CA VAL A 363 -40.45 15.31 19.91
C VAL A 363 -41.72 15.24 20.75
N GLU A 364 -42.85 15.54 20.13
CA GLU A 364 -44.18 15.57 20.75
C GLU A 364 -45.14 14.64 19.99
N ASN A 365 -46.28 14.32 20.59
CA ASN A 365 -47.36 13.53 20.00
C ASN A 365 -46.95 12.10 19.59
N THR A 366 -46.30 11.37 20.51
CA THR A 366 -45.73 10.03 20.26
C THR A 366 -46.70 8.87 20.52
N ASN A 367 -47.97 9.10 20.90
CA ASN A 367 -48.91 8.02 21.17
C ASN A 367 -49.52 7.42 19.89
N PRO A 368 -50.01 6.17 19.92
CA PRO A 368 -50.71 5.56 18.80
C PRO A 368 -51.86 6.43 18.27
N GLY A 369 -51.91 6.61 16.95
CA GLY A 369 -52.92 7.42 16.27
C GLY A 369 -52.70 8.94 16.32
N GLN A 370 -51.62 9.42 16.96
CA GLN A 370 -51.25 10.84 16.93
C GLN A 370 -50.30 11.16 15.76
N ASN A 371 -50.33 12.41 15.30
CA ASN A 371 -49.37 12.93 14.33
C ASN A 371 -48.13 13.43 15.07
N LEU A 372 -46.99 12.75 14.86
CA LEU A 372 -45.70 13.09 15.43
C LEU A 372 -45.28 14.52 15.08
N SER A 373 -44.84 15.29 16.07
CA SER A 373 -44.30 16.64 15.88
C SER A 373 -42.83 16.68 16.29
N VAL A 374 -41.96 17.09 15.38
CA VAL A 374 -40.53 17.27 15.64
C VAL A 374 -40.22 18.76 15.74
N ILE A 375 -39.74 19.20 16.90
CA ILE A 375 -39.27 20.56 17.13
C ILE A 375 -37.75 20.56 17.03
N PHE A 376 -37.21 21.37 16.13
CA PHE A 376 -35.78 21.41 15.82
C PHE A 376 -35.29 22.84 15.58
N ASN A 377 -33.97 23.02 15.71
CA ASN A 377 -33.25 24.21 15.29
C ASN A 377 -32.31 23.83 14.14
N VAL A 378 -32.17 24.74 13.17
CA VAL A 378 -31.13 24.67 12.14
C VAL A 378 -30.35 25.97 12.19
N LYS A 379 -29.03 25.87 12.36
CA LYS A 379 -28.14 27.02 12.43
C LYS A 379 -26.91 26.82 11.55
N ASP A 380 -26.30 27.91 11.14
CA ASP A 380 -24.96 27.88 10.57
C ASP A 380 -23.90 27.76 11.68
N ASP A 381 -22.62 27.64 11.32
CA ASP A 381 -21.48 27.53 12.23
C ASP A 381 -21.25 28.83 13.03
N ALA A 382 -21.75 29.96 12.55
CA ALA A 382 -21.76 31.24 13.26
C ALA A 382 -22.94 31.38 14.24
N GLY A 383 -23.86 30.40 14.27
CA GLY A 383 -25.02 30.37 15.14
C GLY A 383 -26.25 31.13 14.62
N ASN A 384 -26.22 31.63 13.38
CA ASN A 384 -27.37 32.26 12.73
C ASN A 384 -28.39 31.19 12.34
N VAL A 385 -29.68 31.54 12.41
CA VAL A 385 -30.76 30.62 12.02
C VAL A 385 -30.79 30.46 10.51
N ILE A 386 -30.77 29.20 10.06
CA ILE A 386 -31.05 28.85 8.66
C ILE A 386 -32.55 28.58 8.54
N GLN A 387 -33.22 29.35 7.68
CA GLN A 387 -34.65 29.18 7.46
C GLN A 387 -34.88 27.94 6.58
N PRO A 388 -35.88 27.08 6.89
CA PRO A 388 -36.16 25.89 6.09
C PRO A 388 -36.37 26.14 4.59
N ASN A 389 -36.91 27.30 4.22
CA ASN A 389 -37.11 27.69 2.81
C ASN A 389 -35.82 28.02 2.05
N GLN A 390 -34.69 28.17 2.74
CA GLN A 390 -33.36 28.35 2.15
C GLN A 390 -32.69 27.02 1.82
N MET A 391 -33.29 25.89 2.21
CA MET A 391 -32.71 24.56 2.08
C MET A 391 -33.27 23.86 0.84
N SER A 392 -32.40 23.26 0.04
CA SER A 392 -32.82 22.48 -1.14
C SER A 392 -33.67 21.27 -0.77
N THR A 393 -33.41 20.70 0.40
CA THR A 393 -34.15 19.56 0.95
C THR A 393 -34.05 19.58 2.47
N LEU A 394 -35.20 19.43 3.14
CA LEU A 394 -35.28 19.23 4.58
C LEU A 394 -36.27 18.10 4.83
N ALA A 395 -35.80 17.01 5.41
CA ALA A 395 -36.60 15.83 5.68
C ALA A 395 -36.28 15.29 7.07
N ALA A 396 -37.30 14.78 7.76
CA ALA A 396 -37.15 14.03 8.99
C ALA A 396 -37.47 12.56 8.72
N VAL A 397 -36.60 11.67 9.17
CA VAL A 397 -36.82 10.22 9.12
C VAL A 397 -37.01 9.73 10.55
N PHE A 398 -38.13 9.07 10.80
CA PHE A 398 -38.43 8.43 12.06
C PHE A 398 -38.31 6.91 11.89
N GLY A 399 -37.56 6.27 12.78
CA GLY A 399 -37.39 4.82 12.78
C GLY A 399 -37.49 4.27 14.20
N GLY A 400 -38.22 3.16 14.35
CA GLY A 400 -38.41 2.43 15.61
C GLY A 400 -38.87 1.00 15.32
N PRO A 401 -38.86 0.11 16.34
CA PRO A 401 -39.39 -1.24 16.17
C PRO A 401 -40.84 -1.19 15.68
N THR A 402 -41.16 -2.01 14.68
CA THR A 402 -42.52 -2.09 14.10
C THR A 402 -43.42 -3.09 14.81
N THR A 403 -42.94 -3.66 15.91
CA THR A 403 -43.64 -4.62 16.78
C THR A 403 -43.23 -4.33 18.23
N ASP A 404 -44.21 -4.29 19.13
CA ASP A 404 -43.99 -4.24 20.58
C ASP A 404 -43.40 -5.56 21.12
#